data_AF-A0A7S2JSN1-F1
#
_entry.id   AF-A0A7S2JSN1-F1
#
_cell.length_a   1.000
_cell.length_b   1.000
_cell.length_c   1.000
_cell.angle_alpha   90.00
_cell.angle_beta   90.00
_cell.angle_gamma   90.00
#
_symmetry.space_group_name_H-M   'P 1'
#
loop_
_entity.id
_entity.type
_entity.pdbx_description
1 polymer ?
#
loop_
_entity_poly.entity_id
_entity_poly.type
_entity_poly.pdbx_seq_one_letter_code
_entity_poly.pdbx_strand_id
1 'polypeptide(L)'
;VHPFLPSIIQSLPLKGVPPRLASAALEALGELSQVTKEAMIPWIGSLIPHILETMQDQSSASKQRTSLRTLGQIVGGTGYVITPYLDYPHLLPLATSVLP
;
A
#
# COMPACT_ATOMS: atom_id res chain seq x y z
N VAL A 1 -16.95 -11.82 -5.88
CA VAL A 1 -16.41 -13.04 -6.54
C VAL A 1 -14.90 -12.91 -6.70
N HIS A 2 -14.11 -13.16 -5.66
CA HIS A 2 -12.68 -13.47 -5.77
C HIS A 2 -12.21 -14.24 -4.52
N PRO A 3 -12.40 -15.57 -4.48
CA PRO A 3 -12.09 -16.38 -3.30
C PRO A 3 -10.60 -16.46 -2.93
N PHE A 4 -9.69 -16.11 -3.84
CA PHE A 4 -8.23 -16.19 -3.64
C PHE A 4 -7.60 -14.92 -3.08
N LEU A 5 -8.33 -13.81 -3.06
CA LEU A 5 -7.81 -12.52 -2.62
C LEU A 5 -7.29 -12.48 -1.17
N PRO A 6 -8.01 -13.05 -0.18
CA PRO A 6 -7.51 -13.09 1.18
C PRO A 6 -6.22 -13.91 1.27
N SER A 7 -6.15 -15.04 0.57
CA SER A 7 -4.96 -15.90 0.56
C SER A 7 -3.75 -15.22 -0.07
N ILE A 8 -3.95 -14.47 -1.16
CA ILE A 8 -2.86 -13.75 -1.83
C ILE A 8 -2.36 -12.61 -0.95
N ILE A 9 -3.27 -11.80 -0.38
CA ILE A 9 -2.92 -10.70 0.54
C ILE A 9 -2.16 -11.23 1.76
N GLN A 10 -2.59 -12.35 2.33
CA GLN A 10 -1.95 -12.94 3.51
C GLN A 10 -0.60 -13.61 3.20
N SER A 11 -0.41 -14.10 1.96
CA SER A 11 0.83 -14.75 1.52
C SER A 11 1.94 -13.77 1.13
N LEU A 12 1.62 -12.49 0.91
CA LEU A 12 2.58 -11.49 0.46
C LEU A 12 3.56 -11.14 1.60
N PRO A 13 4.89 -11.29 1.38
CA PRO A 13 5.87 -10.99 2.40
C PRO A 13 6.08 -9.48 2.49
N LEU A 14 5.38 -8.83 3.42
CA LEU A 14 5.47 -7.39 3.66
C LEU A 14 6.46 -7.02 4.79
N LYS A 15 6.78 -7.96 5.70
CA LYS A 15 7.71 -7.75 6.83
C LYS A 15 8.91 -8.69 6.79
N GLY A 16 10.07 -8.17 7.20
CA GLY A 16 11.28 -8.97 7.45
C GLY A 16 11.99 -9.54 6.22
N VAL A 17 11.64 -9.09 5.01
CA VAL A 17 12.21 -9.57 3.74
C VAL A 17 13.15 -8.54 3.11
N PRO A 18 14.08 -8.99 2.24
CA PRO A 18 14.99 -8.11 1.55
C PRO A 18 14.24 -7.01 0.78
N PRO A 19 14.83 -5.80 0.67
CA PRO A 19 14.13 -4.62 0.15
C PRO A 19 13.53 -4.82 -1.24
N ARG A 20 14.20 -5.61 -2.09
CA ARG A 20 13.71 -5.98 -3.42
C ARG A 20 12.41 -6.81 -3.38
N LEU A 21 12.32 -7.76 -2.46
CA LEU A 21 11.15 -8.62 -2.33
C LEU A 21 9.98 -7.87 -1.69
N ALA A 22 10.26 -7.00 -0.72
CA ALA A 22 9.25 -6.10 -0.14
C ALA A 22 8.66 -5.16 -1.21
N SER A 23 9.50 -4.55 -2.05
CA SER A 23 9.04 -3.74 -3.19
C SER A 23 8.20 -4.56 -4.18
N ALA A 24 8.66 -5.75 -4.58
CA ALA A 24 7.89 -6.60 -5.49
C ALA A 24 6.52 -7.03 -4.90
N ALA A 25 6.47 -7.30 -3.59
CA ALA A 25 5.23 -7.62 -2.90
C ALA A 25 4.27 -6.43 -2.85
N LEU A 26 4.76 -5.23 -2.56
CA LEU A 26 3.96 -3.99 -2.60
C LEU A 26 3.45 -3.69 -4.01
N GLU A 27 4.26 -3.93 -5.02
CA GLU A 27 3.89 -3.71 -6.41
C GLU A 27 2.80 -4.69 -6.86
N ALA A 28 2.93 -5.98 -6.51
CA ALA A 28 1.88 -6.96 -6.71
C ALA A 28 0.58 -6.60 -5.97
N LEU A 29 0.67 -6.09 -4.74
CA LEU A 29 -0.48 -5.61 -3.97
C LEU A 29 -1.19 -4.43 -4.66
N GLY A 30 -0.42 -3.51 -5.26
CA GLY A 30 -0.96 -2.36 -5.99
C GLY A 30 -1.64 -2.74 -7.30
N GLU A 31 -1.07 -3.70 -8.05
CA GLU A 31 -1.73 -4.26 -9.23
C GLU A 31 -3.01 -5.03 -8.86
N LEU A 32 -2.98 -5.80 -7.75
CA LEU A 32 -4.16 -6.47 -7.23
C LEU A 32 -5.27 -5.49 -6.86
N SER A 33 -4.94 -4.34 -6.26
CA SER A 33 -5.94 -3.35 -5.87
C SER A 33 -6.66 -2.73 -7.05
N GLN A 34 -5.98 -2.58 -8.19
CA GLN A 34 -6.58 -2.09 -9.44
C GLN A 34 -7.60 -3.06 -10.03
N VAL A 35 -7.34 -4.37 -9.93
CA VAL A 35 -8.24 -5.42 -10.43
C VAL A 35 -9.41 -5.64 -9.47
N THR A 36 -9.14 -5.58 -8.17
CA THR A 36 -10.10 -5.97 -7.12
C THR A 36 -11.06 -4.85 -6.71
N LYS A 37 -10.59 -3.60 -6.75
CA LYS A 37 -11.35 -2.40 -6.38
C LYS A 37 -12.06 -2.55 -5.03
N GLU A 38 -13.39 -2.51 -5.03
CA GLU A 38 -14.26 -2.56 -3.84
C GLU A 38 -14.07 -3.83 -3.01
N ALA A 39 -13.71 -4.96 -3.63
CA ALA A 39 -13.46 -6.17 -2.87
C ALA A 39 -12.25 -6.05 -1.93
N MET A 40 -11.39 -5.02 -2.10
CA MET A 40 -10.26 -4.76 -1.22
C MET A 40 -10.60 -3.95 0.04
N ILE A 41 -11.78 -3.34 0.11
CA ILE A 41 -12.23 -2.47 1.20
C ILE A 41 -12.01 -3.06 2.61
N PRO A 42 -12.33 -4.34 2.88
CA PRO A 42 -12.15 -4.92 4.20
C PRO A 42 -10.69 -4.99 4.68
N TRP A 43 -9.72 -4.98 3.75
CA TRP A 43 -8.29 -5.09 4.06
C TRP A 43 -7.57 -3.75 4.11
N ILE A 44 -8.20 -2.66 3.66
CA ILE A 44 -7.59 -1.31 3.65
C ILE A 44 -7.15 -0.90 5.05
N GLY A 45 -7.96 -1.17 6.07
CA GLY A 45 -7.67 -0.79 7.46
C GLY A 45 -6.40 -1.42 8.03
N SER A 46 -5.99 -2.59 7.54
CA SER A 46 -4.73 -3.24 7.95
C SER A 46 -3.57 -2.95 6.99
N LEU A 47 -3.86 -2.76 5.70
CA LEU A 47 -2.85 -2.52 4.66
C LEU A 47 -2.31 -1.10 4.66
N ILE A 48 -3.17 -0.08 4.81
CA ILE A 48 -2.77 1.34 4.83
C ILE A 48 -1.66 1.61 5.86
N PRO A 49 -1.85 1.32 7.16
CA PRO A 49 -0.80 1.59 8.15
C PRO A 49 0.51 0.84 7.85
N HIS A 50 0.43 -0.34 7.26
CA HIS A 50 1.62 -1.11 6.86
C HIS A 50 2.41 -0.46 5.72
N ILE A 51 1.70 0.06 4.73
CA ILE A 51 2.28 0.78 3.60
C ILE A 51 2.88 2.11 4.11
N LEU A 52 2.22 2.78 5.06
CA LEU A 52 2.74 3.99 5.71
C LEU A 52 4.04 3.72 6.48
N GLU A 53 4.10 2.65 7.27
CA GLU A 53 5.33 2.20 7.94
C GLU A 53 6.46 1.99 6.91
N THR A 54 6.15 1.33 5.79
CA THR A 54 7.13 1.06 4.73
C THR A 54 7.52 2.31 3.93
N MET A 55 6.65 3.32 3.87
CA MET A 55 6.93 4.61 3.26
C MET A 55 7.77 5.52 4.17
N GLN A 56 7.66 5.38 5.50
CA GLN A 56 8.53 6.06 6.46
C GLN A 56 9.91 5.40 6.59
N ASP A 57 10.05 4.15 6.14
CA ASP A 57 11.32 3.42 6.11
C ASP A 57 12.29 4.06 5.10
N GLN A 58 13.16 4.95 5.60
CA GLN A 58 14.21 5.63 4.83
C GLN A 58 15.37 4.70 4.44
N SER A 59 15.33 3.40 4.76
CA SER A 59 16.39 2.46 4.37
C SER A 59 16.52 2.26 2.86
N SER A 60 15.47 2.57 2.09
CA SER A 60 15.50 2.46 0.63
C SER A 60 14.53 3.42 -0.05
N ALA A 61 15.07 4.35 -0.84
CA ALA A 61 14.26 5.23 -1.69
C ALA A 61 13.37 4.46 -2.68
N SER A 62 13.80 3.26 -3.11
CA SER A 62 12.98 2.40 -3.98
C SER A 62 11.75 1.89 -3.25
N LYS A 63 11.89 1.44 -1.99
CA LYS A 63 10.74 1.00 -1.18
C LYS A 63 9.76 2.13 -0.94
N GLN A 64 10.25 3.33 -0.60
CA GLN A 64 9.37 4.48 -0.34
C GLN A 64 8.53 4.82 -1.57
N ARG A 65 9.16 4.89 -2.75
CA ARG A 65 8.46 5.16 -4.01
C ARG A 65 7.44 4.08 -4.37
N THR A 66 7.82 2.80 -4.23
CA THR A 66 6.89 1.69 -4.49
C THR A 66 5.72 1.74 -3.51
N SER A 67 5.97 1.99 -2.22
CA SER A 67 4.92 2.10 -1.19
C SER A 67 3.94 3.24 -1.50
N LEU A 68 4.45 4.41 -1.89
CA LEU A 68 3.61 5.54 -2.29
C LEU A 68 2.75 5.22 -3.51
N ARG A 69 3.35 4.60 -4.54
CA ARG A 69 2.63 4.18 -5.76
C ARG A 69 1.51 3.20 -5.41
N THR A 70 1.81 2.17 -4.61
CA THR A 70 0.84 1.17 -4.14
C THR A 70 -0.29 1.83 -3.35
N LEU A 71 0.01 2.79 -2.47
CA LEU A 71 -1.02 3.52 -1.72
C LEU A 71 -1.97 4.27 -2.66
N GLY A 72 -1.43 4.97 -3.66
CA GLY A 72 -2.24 5.64 -4.69
C GLY A 72 -3.11 4.66 -5.48
N GLN A 73 -2.58 3.49 -5.84
CA GLN A 73 -3.33 2.45 -6.53
C GLN A 73 -4.46 1.86 -5.68
N ILE A 74 -4.26 1.71 -4.36
CA ILE A 74 -5.29 1.21 -3.44
C ILE A 74 -6.38 2.25 -3.24
N VAL A 75 -5.99 3.49 -2.96
CA VAL A 75 -6.91 4.60 -2.73
C VAL A 75 -7.76 4.87 -3.98
N GLY A 76 -7.12 4.89 -5.16
CA GLY A 76 -7.81 5.07 -6.44
C GLY A 76 -8.70 3.89 -6.84
N GLY A 77 -8.32 2.66 -6.48
CA GLY A 77 -9.12 1.46 -6.75
C GLY A 77 -10.33 1.29 -5.83
N THR A 78 -10.23 1.75 -4.58
CA THR A 78 -11.23 1.48 -3.54
C THR A 78 -12.17 2.66 -3.26
N GLY A 79 -11.87 3.84 -3.79
CA GLY A 79 -12.62 5.08 -3.50
C GLY A 79 -12.33 5.67 -2.11
N TYR A 80 -11.35 5.12 -1.39
CA TYR A 80 -10.95 5.54 -0.05
C TYR A 80 -10.03 6.76 -0.11
N VAL A 81 -10.51 7.88 -0.69
CA VAL A 81 -9.67 9.06 -1.01
C VAL A 81 -9.60 10.07 0.12
N ILE A 82 -10.73 10.33 0.80
CA ILE A 82 -10.81 11.36 1.86
C ILE A 82 -10.46 10.77 3.22
N THR A 83 -10.99 9.59 3.54
CA THR A 83 -10.83 8.91 4.82
C THR A 83 -9.37 8.68 5.25
N PRO A 84 -8.41 8.32 4.38
CA PRO A 84 -7.03 8.15 4.85
C PRO A 84 -6.38 9.47 5.26
N TYR A 85 -6.82 10.62 4.75
CA TYR A 85 -6.36 11.92 5.23
C TYR A 85 -6.97 12.30 6.59
N LEU A 86 -8.14 11.75 6.92
CA LEU A 86 -8.77 11.90 8.24
C LEU A 86 -8.09 11.00 9.28
N ASP A 87 -7.81 9.74 8.90
CA ASP A 87 -7.21 8.73 9.78
C ASP A 87 -5.70 8.97 9.99
N TYR A 88 -5.00 9.48 8.96
CA TYR A 88 -3.56 9.67 8.97
C TYR A 88 -3.18 11.07 8.44
N PRO A 89 -3.36 12.14 9.23
CA PRO A 89 -3.08 13.52 8.78
C PRO A 89 -1.61 13.77 8.39
N HIS A 90 -0.70 12.91 8.82
CA HIS A 90 0.72 12.93 8.43
C HIS A 90 0.99 12.39 7.02
N LEU A 91 -0.02 11.83 6.32
CA LEU A 91 0.11 11.31 4.97
C LEU A 91 0.50 12.37 3.95
N LEU A 92 -0.12 13.55 4.01
CA LEU A 92 0.16 14.67 3.11
C LEU A 92 1.64 15.07 3.14
N PRO A 93 2.22 15.42 4.32
CA PRO A 93 3.63 15.76 4.39
C PRO A 93 4.56 14.63 3.95
N LEU A 94 4.20 13.37 4.23
CA LEU A 94 4.99 12.20 3.85
C LEU A 94 4.91 11.90 2.33
N ALA A 95 3.75 12.12 1.70
CA ALA A 95 3.61 12.02 0.26
C ALA A 95 4.39 13.14 -0.45
N THR A 96 4.35 14.36 0.09
CA THR A 96 5.11 15.50 -0.44
C THR A 96 6.62 15.35 -0.25
N SER A 97 7.12 14.59 0.73
CA SER A 97 8.55 14.37 0.91
C SER A 97 9.15 13.36 -0.08
N VAL A 98 8.32 12.52 -0.70
CA VAL A 98 8.73 11.52 -1.70
C VAL A 98 8.61 12.07 -3.13
N LEU A 99 7.82 13.13 -3.33
CA LEU A 99 7.74 13.90 -4.56
C LEU A 99 8.96 14.86 -4.67
N PRO A 100 9.61 14.95 -5.86
CA PRO A 100 10.78 15.81 -6.06
C PRO A 100 10.45 17.30 -6.02
#